data_AF-A0A0A9GY78-F1
#
_entry.id   AF-A0A0A9GY78-F1
#
_cell.length_a   1.000
_cell.length_b   1.000
_cell.length_c   1.000
_cell.angle_alpha   90.00
_cell.angle_beta   90.00
_cell.angle_gamma   90.00
#
_symmetry.space_group_name_H-M   'P 1'
#
loop_
_entity.id
_entity.type
_entity.pdbx_description
1 polymer ?
#
loop_
_entity_poly.entity_id
_entity_poly.type
_entity_poly.pdbx_seq_one_letter_code
_entity_poly.pdbx_strand_id
1 'polypeptide(L)'
;MKASQAWMEWVMKKRKAFDKRGDMAVAAWAEKQHHEMTLRARRLSRSKVDPEERRKLFAKEKKASLEFYSTTLKRHTLVLRKRDIMRKKAEEDKNKEINRLLAAEGLELDTEEDDDKTFLK
;
A
#
# COMPACT_ATOMS: atom_id res chain seq x y z
N MET A 1 28.86 17.28 -10.97
CA MET A 1 27.98 16.12 -10.70
C MET A 1 27.20 16.18 -9.37
N LYS A 2 27.66 16.85 -8.29
CA LYS A 2 26.92 16.90 -6.99
C LYS A 2 25.54 17.61 -7.03
N ALA A 3 25.35 18.60 -7.90
CA ALA A 3 24.10 19.37 -7.97
C ALA A 3 22.91 18.56 -8.50
N SER A 4 23.13 17.66 -9.47
CA SER A 4 22.07 16.78 -9.99
C SER A 4 21.69 15.67 -8.99
N GLN A 5 22.67 15.17 -8.22
CA GLN A 5 22.43 14.21 -7.13
C GLN A 5 21.61 14.82 -5.99
N ALA A 6 21.98 16.02 -5.53
CA ALA A 6 21.24 16.72 -4.47
C ALA A 6 19.79 17.02 -4.90
N TRP A 7 19.58 17.35 -6.17
CA TRP A 7 18.24 17.55 -6.73
C TRP A 7 17.43 16.25 -6.78
N MET A 8 18.05 15.15 -7.24
CA MET A 8 17.43 13.82 -7.22
C MET A 8 17.04 13.37 -5.81
N GLU A 9 17.93 13.52 -4.84
CA GLU A 9 17.67 13.18 -3.44
C GLU A 9 16.51 14.00 -2.87
N TRP A 10 16.45 15.29 -3.18
CA TRP A 10 15.36 16.16 -2.77
C TRP A 10 14.01 15.71 -3.37
N VAL A 11 13.98 15.40 -4.66
CA VAL A 11 12.78 14.89 -5.36
C VAL A 11 12.33 13.57 -4.74
N MET A 12 13.25 12.63 -4.51
CA MET A 12 12.93 11.34 -3.89
C MET A 12 12.41 11.49 -2.46
N LYS A 13 12.97 12.43 -1.69
CA LYS A 13 12.50 12.75 -0.33
C LYS A 13 11.08 13.32 -0.35
N LYS A 14 10.77 14.24 -1.26
CA LYS A 14 9.41 14.80 -1.41
C LYS A 14 8.41 13.73 -1.83
N ARG A 15 8.80 12.84 -2.74
CA ARG A 15 7.98 11.73 -3.20
C ARG A 15 7.67 10.72 -2.08
N LYS A 16 8.69 10.29 -1.31
CA LYS A 16 8.49 9.43 -0.13
C LYS A 16 7.57 10.07 0.91
N ALA A 17 7.70 11.38 1.14
CA ALA A 17 6.83 12.10 2.06
C ALA A 17 5.37 12.15 1.57
N PHE A 18 5.14 12.31 0.26
CA PHE A 18 3.81 12.28 -0.33
C PHE A 18 3.15 10.90 -0.19
N ASP A 19 3.88 9.84 -0.55
CA ASP A 19 3.42 8.46 -0.41
C ASP A 19 3.05 8.14 1.04
N LYS A 20 3.90 8.50 2.00
CA LYS A 20 3.64 8.30 3.44
C LYS A 20 2.37 9.02 3.91
N ARG A 21 2.10 10.23 3.39
CA ARG A 21 0.86 10.96 3.71
C ARG A 21 -0.36 10.30 3.09
N GLY A 22 -0.25 9.78 1.87
CA GLY A 22 -1.33 9.03 1.22
C GLY A 22 -1.70 7.77 2.03
N ASP A 23 -0.69 7.03 2.48
CA ASP A 23 -0.89 5.82 3.28
C ASP A 23 -1.48 6.15 4.67
N MET A 24 -1.06 7.26 5.29
CA MET A 24 -1.68 7.77 6.54
C MET A 24 -3.13 8.25 6.34
N ALA A 25 -3.44 8.91 5.22
CA ALA A 25 -4.79 9.39 4.93
C ALA A 25 -5.78 8.23 4.76
N VAL A 26 -5.33 7.15 4.12
CA VAL A 26 -6.05 5.89 4.00
C VAL A 26 -6.36 5.27 5.36
N ALA A 27 -5.35 5.18 6.24
CA ALA A 27 -5.52 4.61 7.57
C ALA A 27 -6.51 5.43 8.40
N ALA A 28 -6.35 6.75 8.42
CA ALA A 28 -7.24 7.67 9.12
C ALA A 28 -8.69 7.60 8.59
N TRP A 29 -8.88 7.42 7.28
CA TRP A 29 -10.20 7.24 6.69
C TRP A 29 -10.86 5.93 7.15
N ALA A 30 -10.12 4.82 7.16
CA ALA A 30 -10.62 3.54 7.64
C ALA A 30 -11.00 3.59 9.13
N GLU A 31 -10.18 4.23 9.97
CA GLU A 31 -10.47 4.45 11.38
C GLU A 31 -11.73 5.29 11.60
N LYS A 32 -11.88 6.39 10.84
CA LYS A 32 -13.07 7.23 10.89
C LYS A 32 -14.34 6.44 10.54
N GLN A 33 -14.29 5.63 9.48
CA GLN A 33 -15.42 4.79 9.08
C GLN A 33 -15.78 3.75 10.15
N HIS A 34 -14.78 3.10 10.76
CA HIS A 34 -15.02 2.16 11.85
C HIS A 34 -15.64 2.84 13.10
N HIS A 35 -15.18 4.04 13.42
CA HIS A 35 -15.73 4.83 14.52
C HIS A 35 -17.18 5.23 14.28
N GLU A 36 -17.50 5.72 13.07
CA GLU A 36 -18.87 6.08 12.67
C GLU A 36 -19.82 4.89 12.75
N MET A 37 -19.41 3.71 12.27
CA MET A 37 -20.21 2.48 12.36
C MET A 37 -20.45 2.05 13.80
N THR A 38 -19.42 2.15 14.65
CA THR A 38 -19.55 1.83 16.08
C THR A 38 -20.53 2.79 16.78
N LEU A 39 -20.48 4.08 16.43
CA LEU A 39 -21.42 5.07 16.97
C LEU A 39 -22.86 4.82 16.49
N ARG A 40 -23.06 4.46 15.22
CA ARG A 40 -24.38 4.10 14.69
C ARG A 40 -24.98 2.90 15.43
N ALA A 41 -24.19 1.83 15.62
CA ALA A 41 -24.62 0.67 16.39
C ALA A 41 -25.00 1.01 17.84
N ARG A 42 -24.21 1.87 18.49
CA ARG A 42 -24.51 2.36 19.84
C ARG A 42 -25.80 3.18 19.88
N ARG A 43 -26.05 4.05 18.90
CA ARG A 43 -27.30 4.83 18.82
C ARG A 43 -28.50 3.95 18.56
N LEU A 44 -28.40 3.01 17.61
CA LEU A 44 -29.50 2.09 17.28
C LEU A 44 -29.87 1.21 18.48
N SER A 45 -28.87 0.68 19.18
CA SER A 45 -29.10 -0.11 20.40
C SER A 45 -29.78 0.69 21.52
N ARG A 46 -29.49 2.00 21.68
CA ARG A 46 -30.13 2.85 22.71
C ARG A 46 -31.60 3.16 22.43
N SER A 47 -32.07 2.99 21.19
CA SER A 47 -33.46 3.25 20.81
C SER A 47 -34.43 2.11 21.14
N LYS A 48 -33.92 0.94 21.56
CA LYS A 48 -34.73 -0.26 21.84
C LYS A 48 -35.06 -0.37 23.32
N VAL A 49 -36.34 -0.61 23.61
CA VAL A 49 -36.89 -0.72 24.97
C VAL A 49 -36.57 -2.09 25.57
N ASP A 50 -36.58 -3.15 24.75
CA ASP A 50 -36.27 -4.52 25.17
C ASP A 50 -34.73 -4.76 25.29
N PRO A 51 -34.23 -5.19 26.46
CA PRO A 51 -32.83 -5.54 26.67
C PRO A 51 -32.30 -6.67 25.77
N GLU A 52 -33.11 -7.67 25.41
CA GLU A 52 -32.66 -8.82 24.63
C GLU A 52 -32.50 -8.47 23.15
N GLU A 53 -33.49 -7.79 22.57
CA GLU A 53 -33.40 -7.26 21.21
C GLU A 53 -32.22 -6.31 21.05
N ARG A 54 -31.97 -5.47 22.07
CA ARG A 54 -30.82 -4.57 22.12
C ARG A 54 -29.49 -5.32 22.03
N ARG A 55 -29.33 -6.40 22.79
CA ARG A 55 -28.11 -7.23 22.77
C ARG A 55 -27.92 -7.92 21.42
N LYS A 56 -29.00 -8.47 20.85
CA LYS A 56 -28.97 -9.16 19.56
C LYS A 56 -28.60 -8.21 18.42
N LEU A 57 -29.20 -7.02 18.38
CA LEU A 57 -28.89 -5.99 17.39
C LEU A 57 -27.44 -5.51 17.55
N PHE A 58 -27.02 -5.17 18.76
CA PHE A 58 -25.65 -4.71 19.02
C PHE A 58 -24.60 -5.74 18.59
N ALA A 59 -24.82 -7.03 18.88
CA ALA A 59 -23.92 -8.10 18.45
C ALA A 59 -23.84 -8.24 16.92
N LYS A 60 -24.99 -8.19 16.23
CA LYS A 60 -25.07 -8.25 14.76
C LYS A 60 -24.32 -7.07 14.11
N GLU A 61 -24.51 -5.88 14.65
CA GLU A 61 -23.93 -4.65 14.11
C GLU A 61 -22.44 -4.53 14.43
N LYS A 62 -22.02 -5.00 15.61
CA LYS A 62 -20.59 -5.15 15.96
C LYS A 62 -19.90 -6.14 15.02
N LYS A 63 -20.54 -7.28 14.71
CA LYS A 63 -20.03 -8.26 13.74
C LYS A 63 -19.90 -7.64 12.35
N ALA A 64 -20.94 -6.96 11.86
CA ALA A 64 -20.91 -6.27 10.58
C ALA A 64 -19.81 -5.18 10.52
N SER A 65 -19.60 -4.43 11.60
CA SER A 65 -18.53 -3.43 11.70
C SER A 65 -17.13 -4.06 11.60
N LEU A 66 -16.92 -5.20 12.26
CA LEU A 66 -15.64 -5.93 12.20
C LEU A 66 -15.39 -6.51 10.80
N GLU A 67 -16.40 -7.09 10.17
CA GLU A 67 -16.31 -7.60 8.80
C GLU A 67 -16.02 -6.47 7.81
N PHE A 68 -16.69 -5.33 7.95
CA PHE A 68 -16.45 -4.15 7.12
C PHE A 68 -15.04 -3.58 7.31
N TYR A 69 -14.55 -3.51 8.56
CA TYR A 69 -13.18 -3.09 8.84
C TYR A 69 -12.15 -4.05 8.22
N SER A 70 -12.31 -5.36 8.43
CA SER A 70 -11.37 -6.35 7.90
C SER A 70 -11.33 -6.37 6.37
N THR A 71 -12.48 -6.23 5.71
CA THR A 71 -12.56 -6.17 4.24
C THR A 71 -11.98 -4.87 3.69
N THR A 72 -12.25 -3.74 4.35
CA THR A 72 -11.68 -2.43 3.97
C THR A 72 -10.17 -2.41 4.12
N LEU A 73 -9.65 -2.97 5.21
CA LEU A 73 -8.21 -3.07 5.47
C LEU A 73 -7.53 -3.97 4.42
N LYS A 74 -8.09 -5.16 4.16
CA LYS A 74 -7.60 -6.06 3.09
C LYS A 74 -7.58 -5.38 1.72
N ARG A 75 -8.66 -4.69 1.34
CA ARG A 75 -8.73 -3.94 0.07
C ARG A 75 -7.64 -2.88 -0.01
N HIS A 76 -7.42 -2.12 1.05
CA HIS A 76 -6.37 -1.12 1.07
C HIS A 76 -4.97 -1.71 1.01
N THR A 77 -4.69 -2.80 1.73
CA THR A 77 -3.43 -3.53 1.60
C THR A 77 -3.19 -3.98 0.16
N LEU A 78 -4.23 -4.46 -0.53
CA LEU A 78 -4.14 -4.84 -1.95
C LEU A 78 -3.86 -3.64 -2.86
N VAL A 79 -4.48 -2.48 -2.61
CA VAL A 79 -4.22 -1.25 -3.38
C VAL A 79 -2.75 -0.80 -3.22
N LEU A 80 -2.23 -0.83 -1.99
CA LEU A 80 -0.83 -0.51 -1.72
C LEU A 80 0.12 -1.50 -2.41
N ARG A 81 -0.17 -2.81 -2.28
CA ARG A 81 0.61 -3.86 -2.96
C ARG A 81 0.57 -3.72 -4.48
N LYS A 82 -0.59 -3.35 -5.06
CA LYS A 82 -0.71 -3.04 -6.49
C LYS A 82 0.13 -1.84 -6.87
N ARG A 83 0.15 -0.77 -6.06
CA ARG A 83 1.02 0.40 -6.27
C ARG A 83 2.49 -0.01 -6.28
N ASP A 84 2.90 -0.87 -5.35
CA ASP A 84 4.28 -1.37 -5.26
C ASP A 84 4.68 -2.20 -6.48
N ILE A 85 3.81 -3.11 -6.92
CA ILE A 85 4.05 -3.93 -8.12
C ILE A 85 4.20 -3.04 -9.36
N MET A 86 3.30 -2.08 -9.54
CA MET A 86 3.37 -1.14 -10.68
C MET A 86 4.61 -0.25 -10.62
N ARG A 87 5.08 0.10 -9.42
CA ARG A 87 6.33 0.85 -9.24
C ARG A 87 7.55 0.03 -9.64
N LYS A 88 7.67 -1.20 -9.13
CA LYS A 88 8.78 -2.10 -9.49
C LYS A 88 8.82 -2.35 -11.00
N LYS A 89 7.66 -2.64 -11.60
CA LYS A 89 7.54 -2.81 -13.04
C LYS A 89 8.03 -1.59 -13.82
N ALA A 90 7.65 -0.38 -13.39
CA ALA A 90 8.10 0.85 -14.05
C ALA A 90 9.61 1.12 -13.90
N GLU A 91 10.23 0.69 -12.80
CA GLU A 91 11.69 0.75 -12.64
C GLU A 91 12.40 -0.30 -13.50
N GLU A 92 11.88 -1.53 -13.54
CA GLU A 92 12.38 -2.60 -14.41
C GLU A 92 12.30 -2.20 -15.90
N ASP A 93 11.19 -1.63 -16.34
CA ASP A 93 11.01 -1.19 -17.73
C ASP A 93 11.99 -0.06 -18.09
N LYS A 94 12.27 0.87 -17.16
CA LYS A 94 13.29 1.90 -17.35
C LYS A 94 14.70 1.30 -17.41
N ASN A 95 15.04 0.38 -16.53
CA ASN A 95 16.35 -0.27 -16.52
C ASN A 95 16.56 -1.08 -17.80
N LYS A 96 15.52 -1.77 -18.30
CA LYS A 96 15.56 -2.46 -19.60
C LYS A 96 15.83 -1.50 -20.75
N GLU A 97 15.17 -0.34 -20.75
CA GLU A 97 15.40 0.67 -21.79
C GLU A 97 16.83 1.25 -21.71
N ILE A 98 17.32 1.54 -20.51
CA ILE A 98 18.70 1.98 -20.29
C ILE A 98 19.68 0.92 -20.81
N ASN A 99 19.48 -0.35 -20.49
CA ASN A 99 20.35 -1.43 -20.95
C ASN A 99 20.33 -1.58 -22.49
N ARG A 100 19.16 -1.41 -23.14
CA ARG A 100 19.06 -1.41 -24.60
C ARG A 100 19.86 -0.27 -25.23
N LEU A 101 19.74 0.94 -24.68
CA LEU A 101 20.48 2.12 -25.18
C LEU A 101 21.98 1.96 -24.99
N LEU A 102 22.40 1.46 -23.82
CA LEU A 102 23.80 1.16 -23.52
C LEU A 102 24.39 0.11 -24.47
N ALA A 103 23.67 -0.98 -24.73
CA ALA A 103 24.10 -2.00 -25.69
C ALA A 103 24.20 -1.44 -27.13
N ALA A 104 23.27 -0.57 -27.53
CA ALA A 104 23.34 0.09 -28.84
C ALA A 104 24.56 1.03 -28.99
N GLU A 105 25.05 1.59 -27.88
CA GLU A 105 26.29 2.38 -27.83
C GLU A 105 27.56 1.51 -27.61
N GLY A 106 27.44 0.18 -27.50
CA GLY A 106 28.55 -0.73 -27.24
C GLY A 106 29.10 -0.65 -25.81
N LEU A 107 28.34 -0.05 -24.89
CA LEU A 107 28.64 0.11 -23.47
C LEU A 107 27.83 -0.89 -22.64
N GLU A 108 27.90 -2.18 -22.97
CA GLU A 108 27.28 -3.22 -22.15
C GLU A 108 27.88 -3.16 -20.73
N LEU A 109 27.04 -2.94 -19.73
CA LEU A 109 27.41 -3.16 -18.33
C LEU A 109 27.56 -4.66 -18.16
N ASP A 110 28.75 -5.15 -17.80
CA ASP A 110 28.94 -6.53 -17.34
C ASP A 110 28.03 -6.75 -16.14
N THR A 111 26.88 -7.38 -16.39
CA THR A 111 26.03 -7.91 -15.32
C THR A 111 26.60 -9.28 -14.97
N GLU A 112 27.68 -9.29 -14.19
CA GLU A 112 28.19 -10.50 -13.54
C GLU A 112 27.13 -11.04 -12.56
N GLU A 113 26.17 -11.81 -13.07
CA GLU A 113 25.29 -12.69 -12.27
C GLU A 113 25.20 -14.11 -12.85
N ASP A 114 25.88 -14.41 -13.97
CA ASP A 114 25.78 -15.72 -14.66
C ASP A 114 26.97 -16.68 -14.47
N ASP A 115 28.06 -16.29 -13.79
CA ASP A 115 29.26 -17.16 -13.66
C ASP A 115 29.28 -18.11 -12.43
N ASP A 116 28.29 -18.06 -11.54
CA ASP A 116 28.32 -18.81 -10.27
C ASP A 116 27.56 -20.16 -10.28
N LYS A 117 27.25 -20.75 -11.45
CA LYS A 117 26.48 -22.01 -11.54
C LYS A 117 27.14 -23.20 -12.24
N THR A 118 28.42 -23.14 -12.61
CA THR A 118 29.06 -24.21 -13.39
C THR A 118 30.18 -25.00 -12.70
N PHE A 119 30.48 -24.77 -11.42
CA PHE A 119 31.56 -25.50 -10.72
C PHE A 119 31.05 -26.37 -9.56
N LEU A 120 30.31 -27.43 -9.88
CA LEU A 120 30.28 -28.65 -9.07
C LEU A 120 30.27 -29.85 -10.03
N LYS A 121 31.46 -30.39 -10.29
CA LYS A 121 31.69 -31.69 -10.94
C LYS A 121 32.65 -32.49 -10.08
#